data_AF-A0A968ZUB3-F1
#
_entry.id   AF-A0A968ZUB3-F1
#
_cell.length_a   1.000
_cell.length_b   1.000
_cell.length_c   1.000
_cell.angle_alpha   90.00
_cell.angle_beta   90.00
_cell.angle_gamma   90.00
#
_symmetry.space_group_name_H-M   'P 1'
#
loop_
_entity.id
_entity.type
_entity.pdbx_description
1 polymer ?
#
loop_
_entity_poly.entity_id
_entity_poly.type
_entity_poly.pdbx_seq_one_letter_code
_entity_poly.pdbx_strand_id
1 'polypeptide(L)'
;MTSEQPSLLSYAAEQAARLSSYANIHPGSAMSLAELQGWKQRVFRFQQQVQQTAAPVQIGLFESAAIAAPSDSLDPFSLPPQNIEFWRWQFEDVGVAALYFVVDAELPILLYVGETMKSNQRWKGVHDCKRYLLNYVSLHNRLRLVHAVNIGFWCEAPGDSKARQQLERALIYQWRSPFNKENWQHWATPFVGEK
;
A
#
# COMPACT_ATOMS: atom_id res chain seq x y z
N MET A 1 44.08 27.00 5.67
CA MET A 1 43.56 26.33 4.45
C MET A 1 42.56 25.28 4.91
N THR A 2 41.29 25.66 5.01
CA THR A 2 40.19 24.76 5.39
C THR A 2 39.63 24.12 4.12
N SER A 3 39.88 22.82 3.96
CA SER A 3 39.33 22.01 2.89
C SER A 3 37.85 21.73 3.17
N GLU A 4 36.94 22.39 2.46
CA GLU A 4 35.54 21.96 2.40
C GLU A 4 35.48 20.64 1.60
N GLN A 5 35.03 19.58 2.25
CA GLN A 5 34.65 18.35 1.54
C GLN A 5 33.39 18.64 0.72
N PRO A 6 33.38 18.40 -0.60
CA PRO A 6 32.16 18.55 -1.37
C PRO A 6 31.22 17.38 -1.05
N SER A 7 29.97 17.72 -0.69
CA SER A 7 28.85 16.77 -0.60
C SER A 7 28.77 15.93 -1.88
N LEU A 8 28.76 14.60 -1.75
CA LEU A 8 28.69 13.64 -2.87
C LEU A 8 27.31 13.55 -3.52
N LEU A 9 26.35 14.36 -3.08
CA LEU A 9 25.01 14.38 -3.63
C LEU A 9 24.92 15.50 -4.67
N SER A 10 24.45 15.15 -5.87
CA SER A 10 24.22 16.16 -6.91
C SER A 10 23.21 17.19 -6.41
N TYR A 11 23.40 18.45 -6.79
CA TYR A 11 22.49 19.54 -6.44
C TYR A 11 21.03 19.24 -6.84
N ALA A 12 20.83 18.45 -7.90
CA ALA A 12 19.52 17.95 -8.33
C ALA A 12 18.93 16.91 -7.35
N ALA A 13 19.76 16.02 -6.78
CA ALA A 13 19.33 15.07 -5.75
C ALA A 13 18.97 15.79 -4.45
N GLU A 14 19.73 16.83 -4.07
CA GLU A 14 19.42 17.67 -2.90
C GLU A 14 18.16 18.52 -3.12
N GLN A 15 17.94 19.05 -4.33
CA GLN A 15 16.70 19.75 -4.69
C GLN A 15 15.50 18.81 -4.76
N ALA A 16 15.65 17.60 -5.31
CA ALA A 16 14.59 16.60 -5.31
C ALA A 16 14.23 16.15 -3.88
N ALA A 17 15.21 16.02 -2.99
CA ALA A 17 14.99 15.75 -1.57
C ALA A 17 14.29 16.93 -0.87
N ARG A 18 14.70 18.18 -1.13
CA ARG A 18 14.09 19.40 -0.56
C ARG A 18 12.68 19.68 -1.06
N LEU A 19 12.41 19.46 -2.35
CA LEU A 19 11.06 19.57 -2.93
C LEU A 19 10.18 18.42 -2.42
N SER A 20 10.76 17.24 -2.19
CA SER A 20 10.07 16.10 -1.58
C SER A 20 9.75 16.30 -0.10
N SER A 21 10.50 17.12 0.64
CA SER A 21 10.30 17.28 2.08
C SER A 21 9.25 18.31 2.46
N TYR A 22 8.73 19.13 1.53
CA TYR A 22 7.80 20.22 1.88
C TYR A 22 6.59 20.43 0.96
N ALA A 23 6.47 19.76 -0.19
CA ALA A 23 5.46 20.17 -1.18
C ALA A 23 4.04 19.59 -1.01
N ASN A 24 3.75 18.77 0.00
CA ASN A 24 2.37 18.28 0.24
C ASN A 24 2.07 18.03 1.73
N ILE A 25 2.43 18.98 2.59
CA ILE A 25 1.91 18.99 3.96
C ILE A 25 0.63 19.82 3.93
N HIS A 26 -0.49 19.24 3.49
CA HIS A 26 -1.76 19.72 4.01
C HIS A 26 -1.76 19.47 5.52
N PRO A 27 -2.34 20.34 6.35
CA PRO A 27 -2.64 20.03 7.74
C PRO A 27 -3.72 18.93 7.75
N GLY A 28 -3.29 17.71 7.41
CA GLY A 28 -4.10 16.52 7.26
C GLY A 28 -4.47 15.99 8.63
N SER A 29 -5.78 15.97 8.85
CA SER A 29 -6.54 15.39 9.95
C SER A 29 -6.05 15.77 11.36
N ALA A 30 -6.89 16.54 12.07
CA ALA A 30 -6.78 16.79 13.52
C ALA A 30 -7.11 15.54 14.35
N MET A 31 -6.71 14.36 13.85
CA MET A 31 -6.95 13.09 14.51
C MET A 31 -5.96 12.93 15.67
N SER A 32 -6.49 12.71 16.86
CA SER A 32 -5.75 12.36 18.06
C SER A 32 -5.15 10.95 17.97
N LEU A 33 -4.21 10.67 18.88
CA LEU A 33 -3.62 9.34 19.04
C LEU A 33 -4.68 8.24 19.21
N ALA A 34 -5.66 8.47 20.10
CA ALA A 34 -6.70 7.50 20.40
C ALA A 34 -7.60 7.23 19.19
N GLU A 35 -7.93 8.26 18.41
CA GLU A 35 -8.74 8.11 17.21
C GLU A 35 -8.01 7.32 16.12
N LEU A 36 -6.70 7.57 15.93
CA LEU A 36 -5.89 6.83 14.98
C LEU A 36 -5.76 5.35 15.37
N GLN A 37 -5.44 5.07 16.64
CA GLN A 37 -5.36 3.70 17.15
C GLN A 37 -6.72 2.99 17.03
N GLY A 38 -7.81 3.66 17.41
CA GLY A 38 -9.15 3.13 17.27
C GLY A 38 -9.52 2.84 15.82
N TRP A 39 -9.13 3.70 14.87
CA TRP A 39 -9.30 3.47 13.45
C TRP A 39 -8.50 2.26 12.96
N LYS A 40 -7.19 2.19 13.25
CA LYS A 40 -6.33 1.07 12.86
C LYS A 40 -6.88 -0.25 13.39
N GLN A 41 -7.29 -0.28 14.64
CA GLN A 41 -7.83 -1.48 15.28
C GLN A 41 -9.13 -1.97 14.64
N ARG A 42 -10.01 -1.07 14.15
CA ARG A 42 -11.23 -1.48 13.41
C ARG A 42 -10.87 -2.14 12.09
N VAL A 43 -9.95 -1.55 11.32
CA VAL A 43 -9.49 -2.11 10.05
C VAL A 43 -8.83 -3.47 10.29
N PHE A 44 -7.91 -3.54 11.24
CA PHE A 44 -7.21 -4.76 11.62
C PHE A 44 -8.18 -5.90 11.99
N ARG A 45 -9.15 -5.65 12.87
CA ARG A 45 -10.13 -6.68 13.29
C ARG A 45 -10.90 -7.25 12.11
N PHE A 46 -11.34 -6.39 11.19
CA PHE A 46 -12.03 -6.85 9.99
C PHE A 46 -11.12 -7.70 9.11
N GLN A 47 -9.89 -7.26 8.84
CA GLN A 47 -8.96 -7.99 7.97
C GLN A 47 -8.49 -9.31 8.60
N GLN A 48 -8.38 -9.39 9.93
CA GLN A 48 -8.14 -10.64 10.64
C GLN A 48 -9.31 -11.63 10.47
N GLN A 49 -10.55 -11.15 10.50
CA GLN A 49 -11.72 -12.01 10.21
C GLN A 49 -11.67 -12.53 8.78
N VAL A 50 -11.32 -11.67 7.81
CA VAL A 50 -11.14 -12.08 6.40
C VAL A 50 -10.12 -13.21 6.28
N GLN A 51 -8.94 -13.08 6.91
CA GLN A 51 -7.93 -14.14 6.94
C GLN A 51 -8.44 -15.45 7.54
N GLN A 52 -9.13 -15.37 8.67
CA GLN A 52 -9.67 -16.55 9.36
C GLN A 52 -10.75 -17.25 8.54
N THR A 53 -11.57 -16.50 7.81
CA THR A 53 -12.60 -17.07 6.91
C THR A 53 -12.05 -17.60 5.60
N ALA A 54 -10.90 -17.08 5.14
CA ALA A 54 -10.24 -17.52 3.91
C ALA A 54 -9.40 -18.79 4.12
N ALA A 55 -9.03 -19.12 5.36
CA ALA A 55 -8.39 -20.39 5.67
C ALA A 55 -9.32 -21.55 5.23
N PRO A 56 -8.82 -22.52 4.44
CA PRO A 56 -9.69 -23.56 3.89
C PRO A 56 -10.28 -24.38 5.04
N VAL A 57 -11.60 -24.29 5.19
CA VAL A 57 -12.35 -25.33 5.89
C VAL A 57 -12.04 -26.62 5.12
N GLN A 58 -11.40 -27.58 5.78
CA GLN A 58 -11.09 -28.88 5.21
C GLN A 58 -12.41 -29.58 4.83
N ILE A 59 -12.87 -29.38 3.61
CA ILE A 59 -13.99 -30.11 3.01
C ILE A 59 -13.43 -31.48 2.60
N GLY A 60 -14.17 -32.55 2.93
CA GLY A 60 -13.71 -33.92 2.78
C GLY A 60 -13.20 -34.25 1.38
N LEU A 61 -12.22 -35.16 1.32
CA LEU A 61 -11.38 -35.57 0.19
C LEU A 61 -12.11 -36.02 -1.11
N PHE A 62 -13.43 -35.92 -1.19
CA PHE A 62 -14.25 -36.40 -2.31
C PHE A 62 -15.22 -35.37 -2.88
N GLU A 63 -15.29 -34.14 -2.36
CA GLU A 63 -16.16 -33.12 -2.93
C GLU A 63 -15.35 -32.17 -3.81
N SER A 64 -15.39 -32.47 -5.11
CA SER A 64 -15.10 -31.62 -6.27
C SER A 64 -14.14 -30.44 -6.04
N ALA A 65 -13.00 -30.49 -6.73
CA ALA A 65 -12.12 -29.34 -6.97
C ALA A 65 -12.89 -28.16 -7.58
N ALA A 66 -13.58 -27.39 -6.75
CA ALA A 66 -13.87 -26.00 -7.04
C ALA A 66 -12.49 -25.36 -7.15
N ILE A 67 -12.12 -24.96 -8.36
CA ILE A 67 -10.93 -24.16 -8.63
C ILE A 67 -11.04 -22.97 -7.68
N ALA A 68 -10.26 -22.98 -6.59
CA ALA A 68 -10.20 -21.87 -5.65
C ALA A 68 -9.95 -20.62 -6.48
N ALA A 69 -10.74 -19.57 -6.28
CA ALA A 69 -10.50 -18.34 -7.00
C ALA A 69 -9.06 -17.91 -6.68
N PRO A 70 -8.27 -17.36 -7.62
CA PRO A 70 -6.90 -16.94 -7.35
C PRO A 70 -6.77 -15.93 -6.18
N SER A 71 -7.89 -15.34 -5.74
CA SER A 71 -8.01 -14.53 -4.51
C SER A 71 -7.79 -15.31 -3.21
N ASP A 72 -8.03 -16.63 -3.20
CA ASP A 72 -8.07 -17.44 -1.99
C ASP A 72 -6.66 -17.88 -1.55
N SER A 73 -5.68 -17.86 -2.47
CA SER A 73 -4.28 -18.23 -2.19
C SER A 73 -3.33 -17.03 -2.08
N LEU A 74 -3.78 -15.82 -2.39
CA LEU A 74 -2.94 -14.63 -2.36
C LEU A 74 -2.99 -13.96 -1.00
N ASP A 75 -1.96 -14.17 -0.19
CA ASP A 75 -1.77 -13.46 1.08
C ASP A 75 -0.95 -12.18 0.88
N PRO A 76 -1.54 -10.98 1.01
CA PRO A 76 -0.81 -9.72 0.89
C PRO A 76 0.31 -9.54 1.91
N PHE A 77 0.22 -10.23 3.06
CA PHE A 77 1.17 -10.09 4.16
C PHE A 77 2.40 -11.00 4.02
N SER A 78 2.36 -11.99 3.12
CA SER A 78 3.49 -12.90 2.86
C SER A 78 4.39 -12.47 1.71
N LEU A 79 4.02 -11.39 0.99
CA LEU A 79 4.80 -10.90 -0.15
C LEU A 79 6.12 -10.27 0.32
N PRO A 80 7.21 -10.39 -0.48
CA PRO A 80 8.47 -9.73 -0.15
C PRO A 80 8.28 -8.21 -0.01
N PRO A 81 8.56 -7.63 1.18
CA PRO A 81 8.32 -6.21 1.41
C PRO A 81 9.36 -5.38 0.67
N GLN A 82 8.89 -4.31 0.02
CA GLN A 82 9.72 -3.29 -0.61
C GLN A 82 9.46 -1.93 0.03
N ASN A 83 10.42 -1.02 -0.11
CA ASN A 83 10.27 0.36 0.35
C ASN A 83 9.18 1.07 -0.47
N ILE A 84 8.30 1.83 0.18
CA ILE A 84 7.22 2.59 -0.48
C ILE A 84 7.74 3.69 -1.43
N GLU A 85 9.02 4.04 -1.34
CA GLU A 85 9.74 4.98 -2.18
C GLU A 85 10.50 4.30 -3.34
N PHE A 86 10.24 3.01 -3.62
CA PHE A 86 10.85 2.24 -4.71
C PHE A 86 10.82 2.98 -6.06
N TRP A 87 9.79 3.79 -6.33
CA TRP A 87 9.63 4.57 -7.55
C TRP A 87 10.75 5.61 -7.78
N ARG A 88 11.54 5.94 -6.74
CA ARG A 88 12.73 6.80 -6.84
C ARG A 88 13.95 6.05 -7.38
N TRP A 89 13.94 4.73 -7.37
CA TRP A 89 15.04 3.92 -7.87
C TRP A 89 15.08 3.89 -9.39
N GLN A 90 16.29 3.73 -9.91
CA GLN A 90 16.52 3.50 -11.34
C GLN A 90 16.43 2.00 -11.57
N PHE A 91 15.44 1.58 -12.36
CA PHE A 91 15.29 0.21 -12.81
C PHE A 91 15.72 0.14 -14.28
N GLU A 92 16.40 -0.94 -14.66
CA GLU A 92 16.84 -1.18 -16.04
C GLU A 92 15.65 -1.55 -16.95
N ASP A 93 14.62 -2.18 -16.38
CA ASP A 93 13.42 -2.60 -17.08
C ASP A 93 12.14 -1.92 -16.52
N VAL A 94 11.06 -1.98 -17.30
CA VAL A 94 9.78 -1.34 -16.95
C VAL A 94 8.95 -2.13 -15.94
N GLY A 95 9.36 -3.36 -15.62
CA GLY A 95 8.64 -4.31 -14.80
C GLY A 95 7.63 -5.14 -15.58
N VAL A 96 6.77 -5.83 -14.83
CA VAL A 96 5.76 -6.74 -15.35
C VAL A 96 4.35 -6.31 -14.93
N ALA A 97 3.34 -6.99 -15.48
CA ALA A 97 1.99 -6.92 -14.94
C ALA A 97 1.97 -7.48 -13.53
N ALA A 98 1.40 -6.73 -12.59
CA ALA A 98 1.40 -7.10 -11.18
C ALA A 98 0.17 -6.55 -10.47
N LEU A 99 -0.21 -7.22 -9.38
CA LEU A 99 -0.95 -6.60 -8.31
C LEU A 99 0.04 -6.13 -7.25
N TYR A 100 -0.27 -5.02 -6.59
CA TYR A 100 0.56 -4.50 -5.51
C TYR A 100 -0.27 -4.16 -4.28
N PHE A 101 0.35 -4.31 -3.13
CA PHE A 101 -0.29 -4.28 -1.83
C PHE A 101 0.52 -3.36 -0.93
N VAL A 102 -0.12 -2.38 -0.31
CA VAL A 102 0.52 -1.50 0.67
C VAL A 102 0.09 -1.94 2.05
N VAL A 103 1.03 -2.31 2.89
CA VAL A 103 0.78 -2.87 4.22
C VAL A 103 1.49 -2.04 5.27
N ASP A 104 0.85 -1.80 6.42
CA ASP A 104 1.57 -1.42 7.64
C ASP A 104 1.84 -2.68 8.46
N ALA A 105 3.11 -3.07 8.59
CA ALA A 105 3.49 -4.29 9.29
C ALA A 105 3.52 -4.16 10.82
N GLU A 106 3.49 -2.93 11.36
CA GLU A 106 3.47 -2.70 12.82
C GLU A 106 2.15 -3.21 13.44
N LEU A 107 1.04 -2.93 12.76
CA LEU A 107 -0.25 -3.57 13.00
C LEU A 107 -0.72 -4.09 11.65
N PRO A 108 -0.60 -5.40 11.35
CA PRO A 108 -0.67 -5.94 10.00
C PRO A 108 -2.03 -5.62 9.35
N ILE A 109 -2.05 -4.50 8.64
CA ILE A 109 -3.20 -3.94 7.95
C ILE A 109 -2.83 -3.72 6.50
N LEU A 110 -3.65 -4.25 5.61
CA LEU A 110 -3.61 -3.94 4.19
C LEU A 110 -4.29 -2.58 3.96
N LEU A 111 -3.49 -1.56 3.67
CA LEU A 111 -3.92 -0.18 3.45
C LEU A 111 -4.48 0.02 2.04
N TYR A 112 -3.86 -0.61 1.03
CA TYR A 112 -4.23 -0.39 -0.38
C TYR A 112 -3.96 -1.62 -1.24
N VAL A 113 -4.80 -1.82 -2.24
CA VAL A 113 -4.63 -2.80 -3.33
C VAL A 113 -4.66 -2.05 -4.65
N GLY A 114 -3.74 -2.35 -5.56
CA GLY A 114 -3.73 -1.77 -6.88
C GLY A 114 -3.20 -2.71 -7.97
N GLU A 115 -3.50 -2.40 -9.22
CA GLU A 115 -2.91 -3.07 -10.38
C GLU A 115 -1.92 -2.18 -11.16
N THR A 116 -1.05 -2.82 -11.92
CA THR A 116 -0.18 -2.17 -12.90
C THR A 116 0.25 -3.13 -14.02
N MET A 117 0.57 -2.57 -15.20
CA MET A 117 1.28 -3.26 -16.29
C MET A 117 2.80 -3.11 -16.21
N LYS A 118 3.30 -2.16 -15.41
CA LYS A 118 4.70 -1.74 -15.37
C LYS A 118 5.13 -1.53 -13.92
N SER A 119 5.36 -2.63 -13.19
CA SER A 119 5.66 -2.61 -11.75
C SER A 119 6.76 -1.62 -11.37
N ASN A 120 7.86 -1.57 -12.14
CA ASN A 120 9.02 -0.71 -11.85
C ASN A 120 8.80 0.77 -12.21
N GLN A 121 7.75 1.09 -12.97
CA GLN A 121 7.35 2.47 -13.28
C GLN A 121 6.15 2.95 -12.46
N ARG A 122 5.52 2.07 -11.67
CA ARG A 122 4.35 2.41 -10.87
C ARG A 122 4.74 3.48 -9.84
N TRP A 123 3.81 4.42 -9.59
CA TRP A 123 3.96 5.59 -8.72
C TRP A 123 4.99 6.65 -9.16
N LYS A 124 5.58 6.53 -10.36
CA LYS A 124 6.22 7.69 -11.03
C LYS A 124 5.14 8.72 -11.39
N GLY A 125 5.37 9.98 -11.05
CA GLY A 125 4.39 11.07 -11.22
C GLY A 125 3.37 11.19 -10.09
N VAL A 126 2.17 11.69 -10.44
CA VAL A 126 1.07 11.94 -9.49
C VAL A 126 0.26 10.66 -9.31
N HIS A 127 0.09 10.23 -8.06
CA HIS A 127 -0.68 9.03 -7.72
C HIS A 127 -1.44 9.24 -6.41
N ASP A 128 -2.75 9.00 -6.41
CA ASP A 128 -3.60 9.30 -5.24
C ASP A 128 -3.23 8.45 -4.02
N CYS A 129 -2.99 7.14 -4.20
CA CYS A 129 -2.51 6.28 -3.10
C CYS A 129 -1.20 6.78 -2.48
N LYS A 130 -0.29 7.33 -3.30
CA LYS A 130 0.98 7.87 -2.81
C LYS A 130 0.72 9.06 -1.89
N ARG A 131 -0.22 9.94 -2.23
CA ARG A 131 -0.62 11.05 -1.35
C ARG A 131 -1.26 10.56 -0.05
N TYR A 132 -2.19 9.61 -0.11
CA TYR A 132 -2.85 9.07 1.09
C TYR A 132 -1.84 8.42 2.04
N LEU A 133 -0.85 7.74 1.49
CA LEU A 133 0.23 7.13 2.26
C LEU A 133 1.13 8.16 2.94
N LEU A 134 1.48 9.26 2.24
CA LEU A 134 2.24 10.35 2.83
C LEU A 134 1.48 11.01 3.98
N ASN A 135 0.16 11.19 3.85
CA ASN A 135 -0.69 11.69 4.94
C ASN A 135 -0.69 10.74 6.15
N TYR A 136 -0.79 9.43 5.90
CA TYR A 136 -0.73 8.39 6.93
C TYR A 136 0.60 8.41 7.71
N VAL A 137 1.73 8.39 6.99
CA VAL A 137 3.08 8.43 7.55
C VAL A 137 3.33 9.75 8.30
N SER A 138 2.91 10.87 7.72
CA SER A 138 3.03 12.20 8.35
C SER A 138 2.30 12.27 9.69
N LEU A 139 1.07 11.72 9.76
CA LEU A 139 0.33 11.66 11.02
C LEU A 139 1.02 10.76 12.06
N HIS A 140 1.52 9.59 11.67
CA HIS A 140 2.27 8.71 12.58
C HIS A 140 3.51 9.42 13.15
N ASN A 141 4.29 10.07 12.30
CA ASN A 141 5.48 10.81 12.72
C ASN A 141 5.11 11.95 13.69
N ARG A 142 4.04 12.71 13.41
CA ARG A 142 3.56 13.80 14.28
C ARG A 142 3.15 13.31 15.66
N LEU A 143 2.48 12.15 15.71
CA LEU A 143 2.04 11.49 16.93
C LEU A 143 3.13 10.63 17.59
N ARG A 144 4.34 10.61 17.02
CA ARG A 144 5.48 9.78 17.45
C ARG A 144 5.15 8.29 17.57
N LEU A 145 4.34 7.78 16.64
CA LEU A 145 4.04 6.38 16.51
C LEU A 145 5.01 5.69 15.56
N VAL A 146 5.41 4.47 15.94
CA VAL A 146 6.10 3.56 15.02
C VAL A 146 5.12 3.14 13.92
N HIS A 147 5.64 3.03 12.71
CA HIS A 147 4.94 2.49 11.54
C HIS A 147 5.94 1.69 10.71
N ALA A 148 5.48 0.63 10.07
CA ALA A 148 6.31 -0.23 9.22
C ALA A 148 5.63 -0.40 7.86
N VAL A 149 5.44 0.71 7.17
CA VAL A 149 4.74 0.74 5.88
C VAL A 149 5.65 0.22 4.76
N ASN A 150 5.18 -0.81 4.07
CA ASN A 150 5.86 -1.44 2.95
C ASN A 150 4.90 -1.68 1.78
N ILE A 151 5.47 -1.98 0.62
CA ILE A 151 4.73 -2.38 -0.58
C ILE A 151 5.22 -3.75 -1.07
N GLY A 152 4.31 -4.67 -1.36
CA GLY A 152 4.60 -5.96 -1.98
C GLY A 152 4.03 -6.04 -3.38
N PHE A 153 4.70 -6.74 -4.29
CA PHE A 153 4.23 -7.00 -5.66
C PHE A 153 4.02 -8.49 -5.89
N TRP A 154 2.83 -8.86 -6.38
CA TRP A 154 2.54 -10.18 -6.89
C TRP A 154 2.57 -10.16 -8.41
N CYS A 155 3.66 -10.70 -8.97
CA CYS A 155 4.00 -10.65 -10.40
C CYS A 155 3.33 -11.72 -11.26
N GLU A 156 2.53 -12.61 -10.67
CA GLU A 156 1.77 -13.65 -11.40
C GLU A 156 0.39 -13.14 -11.86
N ALA A 157 0.15 -11.83 -11.73
CA ALA A 157 -1.10 -11.21 -12.13
C ALA A 157 -1.36 -11.39 -13.63
N PRO A 158 -2.64 -11.51 -14.06
CA PRO A 158 -2.96 -11.66 -15.48
C PRO A 158 -2.36 -10.53 -16.32
N GLY A 159 -1.78 -10.87 -17.46
CA GLY A 159 -1.33 -9.88 -18.45
C GLY A 159 -2.52 -9.12 -19.06
N ASP A 160 -3.67 -9.79 -19.22
CA ASP A 160 -4.92 -9.15 -19.67
C ASP A 160 -5.41 -8.13 -18.63
N SER A 161 -5.67 -6.91 -19.10
CA SER A 161 -6.05 -5.81 -18.22
C SER A 161 -7.42 -6.01 -17.56
N LYS A 162 -8.37 -6.66 -18.23
CA LYS A 162 -9.72 -6.85 -17.68
C LYS A 162 -9.69 -7.91 -16.59
N ALA A 163 -9.02 -9.03 -16.83
CA ALA A 163 -8.85 -10.09 -15.84
C ALA A 163 -8.12 -9.56 -14.60
N ARG A 164 -7.04 -8.78 -14.78
CA ARG A 164 -6.30 -8.20 -13.66
C ARG A 164 -7.11 -7.19 -12.86
N GLN A 165 -7.85 -6.30 -13.51
CA GLN A 165 -8.74 -5.34 -12.84
C GLN A 165 -9.91 -6.03 -12.11
N GLN A 166 -10.42 -7.14 -12.64
CA GLN A 166 -11.44 -7.93 -11.95
C GLN A 166 -10.88 -8.54 -10.66
N LEU A 167 -9.66 -9.08 -10.71
CA LEU A 167 -8.98 -9.63 -9.54
C LEU A 167 -8.64 -8.54 -8.50
N GLU A 168 -8.09 -7.41 -8.94
CA GLU A 168 -7.87 -6.22 -8.11
C GLU A 168 -9.16 -5.82 -7.38
N ARG A 169 -10.27 -5.70 -8.11
CA ARG A 169 -11.56 -5.32 -7.54
C ARG A 169 -12.08 -6.35 -6.54
N ALA A 170 -11.93 -7.65 -6.83
CA ALA A 170 -12.32 -8.70 -5.89
C ALA A 170 -11.55 -8.57 -4.57
N LEU A 171 -10.23 -8.36 -4.64
CA LEU A 171 -9.38 -8.18 -3.47
C LEU A 171 -9.69 -6.88 -2.70
N ILE A 172 -9.98 -5.77 -3.40
CA ILE A 172 -10.42 -4.51 -2.79
C ILE A 172 -11.67 -4.72 -1.93
N TYR A 173 -12.66 -5.50 -2.42
CA TYR A 173 -13.89 -5.76 -1.69
C TYR A 173 -13.73 -6.81 -0.58
N GLN A 174 -12.91 -7.84 -0.82
CA GLN A 174 -12.61 -8.88 0.17
C GLN A 174 -11.91 -8.29 1.39
N TRP A 175 -10.82 -7.56 1.18
CA TRP A 175 -10.00 -7.01 2.26
C TRP A 175 -10.50 -5.66 2.79
N ARG A 176 -11.42 -5.03 2.07
CA ARG A 176 -11.90 -3.67 2.32
C ARG A 176 -10.74 -2.72 2.60
N SER A 177 -9.70 -2.71 1.76
CA SER A 177 -8.52 -1.86 1.95
C SER A 177 -8.93 -0.37 2.05
N PRO A 178 -8.53 0.36 3.12
CA PRO A 178 -9.09 1.65 3.44
C PRO A 178 -8.71 2.79 2.49
N PHE A 179 -7.61 2.68 1.75
CA PHE A 179 -7.17 3.73 0.83
C PHE A 179 -7.75 3.56 -0.57
N ASN A 180 -8.43 2.45 -0.84
CA ASN A 180 -9.24 2.28 -2.05
C ASN A 180 -10.57 3.02 -1.88
N LYS A 181 -10.95 3.83 -2.89
CA LYS A 181 -12.12 4.72 -2.85
C LYS A 181 -13.43 3.99 -2.60
N GLU A 182 -13.48 2.75 -3.06
CA GLU A 182 -14.60 1.82 -2.93
C GLU A 182 -14.94 1.58 -1.44
N ASN A 183 -13.97 1.72 -0.54
CA ASN A 183 -14.12 1.39 0.88
C ASN A 183 -14.14 2.60 1.82
N TRP A 184 -14.04 3.83 1.31
CA TRP A 184 -13.93 5.03 2.17
C TRP A 184 -15.11 5.18 3.13
N GLN A 185 -16.32 4.87 2.68
CA GLN A 185 -17.54 4.95 3.50
C GLN A 185 -17.53 3.95 4.67
N HIS A 186 -16.86 2.80 4.52
CA HIS A 186 -16.76 1.80 5.58
C HIS A 186 -15.80 2.24 6.70
N TRP A 187 -14.80 3.06 6.37
CA TRP A 187 -13.71 3.39 7.30
C TRP A 187 -13.68 4.84 7.76
N ALA A 188 -14.43 5.72 7.09
CA ALA A 188 -14.27 7.17 7.20
C ALA A 188 -12.79 7.55 7.07
N THR A 189 -12.13 7.05 6.01
CA THR A 189 -10.67 7.12 5.83
C THR A 189 -10.17 8.57 5.95
N PRO A 190 -9.39 8.93 6.96
CA PRO A 190 -9.09 10.33 7.28
C PRO A 190 -7.99 10.94 6.40
N PHE A 191 -7.40 10.15 5.49
CA PHE A 191 -6.19 10.49 4.74
C PHE A 191 -6.46 10.93 3.29
N VAL A 192 -7.72 10.96 2.87
CA VAL A 192 -8.13 11.05 1.46
C VAL A 192 -8.57 12.46 1.01
N GLY A 193 -8.29 13.48 1.82
CA GLY A 193 -8.74 14.88 1.63
C GLY A 193 -8.42 15.49 0.26
N GLU A 194 -9.09 16.62 -0.03
CA GLU A 194 -9.12 17.26 -1.34
C GLU A 194 -7.72 17.65 -1.86
N LYS A 195 -7.58 17.65 -3.19
CA LYS A 195 -6.33 17.94 -3.91
C LYS A 195 -5.95 19.40 -3.84
#